data_AF-A0A8J7DBP0-F1
#
_entry.id   AF-A0A8J7DBP0-F1
#
_cell.length_a   1.000
_cell.length_b   1.000
_cell.length_c   1.000
_cell.angle_alpha   90.00
_cell.angle_beta   90.00
_cell.angle_gamma   90.00
#
_symmetry.space_group_name_H-M   'P 1'
#
loop_
_entity.id
_entity.type
_entity.pdbx_description
1 polymer ?
#
loop_
_entity_poly.entity_id
_entity_poly.type
_entity_poly.pdbx_seq_one_letter_code
_entity_poly.pdbx_strand_id
1 'polypeptide(L)'
;MNPLLWRRIRRNLLWIALLLFVWLTCSGQAQAGALSERLAKFSNWQTKPPVATAAGDLIYPDWMVATWQMTTTLVDMAAPLAPTVVTPGFDGNRQFLPQPVTTLKPELGR
;
A
#
# COMPACT_ATOMS: atom_id res chain seq x y z
N MET A 1 -36.30 37.76 25.64
CA MET A 1 -35.33 37.13 24.71
C MET A 1 -35.51 37.75 23.33
N ASN A 2 -34.46 38.34 22.76
CA ASN A 2 -34.58 39.17 21.55
C ASN A 2 -34.84 38.30 20.31
N PRO A 3 -35.86 38.61 19.48
CA PRO A 3 -36.30 37.78 18.36
C PRO A 3 -35.23 37.64 17.26
N LEU A 4 -34.32 38.61 17.16
CA LEU A 4 -33.18 38.60 16.23
C LEU A 4 -32.12 37.56 16.62
N LEU A 5 -31.87 37.38 17.92
CA LEU A 5 -30.96 36.35 18.44
C LEU A 5 -31.52 34.95 18.18
N TRP A 6 -32.82 34.77 18.35
CA TRP A 6 -33.51 33.49 18.10
C TRP A 6 -33.48 33.06 16.62
N ARG A 7 -33.64 34.00 15.69
CA ARG A 7 -33.50 33.74 14.25
C ARG A 7 -32.07 33.34 13.87
N ARG A 8 -31.06 33.98 14.47
CA ARG A 8 -29.65 33.69 14.20
C ARG A 8 -29.23 32.31 14.75
N ILE A 9 -29.70 31.96 15.95
CA ILE A 9 -29.46 30.65 16.57
C ILE A 9 -30.11 29.53 15.75
N ARG A 10 -31.37 29.69 15.32
CA ARG A 10 -32.05 28.69 14.47
C ARG A 10 -31.32 28.46 13.14
N ARG A 11 -30.87 29.53 12.49
CA ARG A 11 -30.11 29.42 11.23
C ARG A 11 -28.80 28.66 11.42
N ASN A 12 -28.07 28.94 12.49
CA ASN A 12 -26.79 28.26 12.77
C ASN A 12 -27.00 26.77 13.08
N LEU A 13 -28.05 26.43 13.84
CA LEU A 13 -28.42 25.03 14.10
C LEU A 13 -28.75 24.28 12.81
N LEU A 14 -29.47 24.90 11.88
CA LEU A 14 -29.76 24.31 10.57
C LEU A 14 -28.48 24.07 9.76
N TRP A 15 -27.55 25.03 9.74
CA TRP A 15 -26.26 24.85 9.06
C TRP A 15 -25.40 23.75 9.68
N ILE A 16 -25.34 23.67 11.01
CA ILE A 16 -24.61 22.60 11.70
C ILE A 16 -25.24 21.24 11.40
N ALA A 17 -26.57 21.14 11.44
CA ALA A 17 -27.28 19.90 11.09
C ALA A 17 -27.04 19.50 9.62
N LEU A 18 -27.04 20.47 8.69
CA LEU A 18 -26.73 20.23 7.29
C LEU A 18 -25.30 19.73 7.10
N LEU A 19 -24.31 20.39 7.73
CA LEU A 19 -22.91 19.98 7.66
C LEU A 19 -22.68 18.60 8.27
N LEU A 20 -23.34 18.29 9.39
CA LEU A 20 -23.29 16.98 10.01
C LEU A 20 -23.90 15.90 9.11
N PHE A 21 -25.01 16.20 8.45
CA PHE A 21 -25.66 15.31 7.49
C PHE A 21 -24.77 15.04 6.26
N VAL A 22 -24.14 16.08 5.71
CA VAL A 22 -23.18 15.94 4.60
C VAL A 22 -21.96 15.14 5.05
N TRP A 23 -21.41 15.41 6.24
CA TRP A 23 -20.29 14.64 6.78
C TRP A 23 -20.62 13.15 6.87
N LEU A 24 -21.77 12.80 7.47
CA LEU A 24 -22.18 11.40 7.66
C LEU A 24 -22.46 10.66 6.35
N THR A 25 -22.92 11.36 5.31
CA THR A 25 -23.31 10.75 4.02
C THR A 25 -22.18 10.78 2.98
N CYS A 26 -21.27 11.74 3.08
CA CYS A 26 -20.14 11.90 2.16
C CYS A 26 -18.81 11.38 2.74
N SER A 27 -18.75 10.95 4.00
CA SER A 27 -17.63 10.15 4.54
C SER A 27 -17.67 8.71 4.05
N GLY A 28 -17.89 8.52 2.75
CA GLY A 28 -17.87 7.21 2.12
C GLY A 28 -16.54 6.54 2.44
N GLN A 29 -16.60 5.33 3.01
CA GLN A 29 -15.42 4.49 3.10
C GLN A 29 -14.89 4.32 1.67
N ALA A 30 -13.65 4.71 1.41
CA ALA A 30 -13.00 4.42 0.15
C ALA A 30 -13.03 2.89 -0.04
N GLN A 31 -13.98 2.41 -0.83
CA GLN A 31 -14.27 0.99 -0.94
C GLN A 31 -13.20 0.39 -1.85
N ALA A 32 -12.08 0.02 -1.24
CA ALA A 32 -11.03 -0.76 -1.89
C ALA A 32 -11.49 -2.22 -2.06
N GLY A 33 -12.67 -2.44 -2.67
CA GLY A 33 -13.32 -3.74 -2.78
C GLY A 33 -12.42 -4.79 -3.39
N ALA A 34 -11.62 -4.41 -4.39
CA ALA A 34 -10.62 -5.27 -4.99
C ALA A 34 -9.49 -5.67 -4.02
N LEU A 35 -9.09 -4.80 -3.10
CA LEU A 35 -8.05 -5.10 -2.12
C LEU A 35 -8.58 -6.00 -1.00
N SER A 36 -9.78 -5.70 -0.47
CA SER A 36 -10.41 -6.54 0.56
C SER A 36 -10.69 -7.94 0.05
N GLU A 37 -11.14 -8.08 -1.20
CA GLU A 37 -11.37 -9.39 -1.80
C GLU A 37 -10.06 -10.15 -2.08
N ARG A 38 -8.99 -9.45 -2.49
CA ARG A 38 -7.65 -10.05 -2.64
C ARG A 38 -7.10 -10.56 -1.32
N LEU A 39 -7.30 -9.80 -0.24
CA LEU A 39 -6.85 -10.18 1.10
C LEU A 39 -7.64 -11.39 1.61
N ALA A 40 -8.96 -11.43 1.39
CA ALA A 40 -9.79 -12.58 1.76
C ALA A 40 -9.42 -13.87 1.00
N LYS A 41 -8.87 -13.75 -0.21
CA LYS A 41 -8.40 -14.88 -1.03
C LYS A 41 -6.92 -15.21 -0.83
N PHE A 42 -6.19 -14.44 -0.04
CA PHE A 42 -4.82 -14.79 0.33
C PHE A 42 -4.88 -16.01 1.27
N SER A 43 -4.17 -17.12 1.05
CA SER A 43 -3.06 -17.46 0.16
C SER A 43 -3.44 -18.31 -1.07
N ASN A 44 -4.75 -18.49 -1.34
CA ASN A 44 -5.27 -19.42 -2.35
C ASN A 44 -5.46 -18.75 -3.73
N TRP A 45 -4.38 -18.20 -4.29
CA TRP A 45 -4.42 -17.60 -5.62
C TRP A 45 -4.19 -18.68 -6.69
N GLN A 46 -5.25 -19.02 -7.43
CA GLN A 46 -5.15 -20.00 -8.52
C GLN A 46 -4.40 -19.46 -9.75
N THR A 47 -4.49 -18.14 -10.00
CA THR A 47 -3.80 -17.46 -11.10
C THR A 47 -3.41 -16.04 -10.70
N LYS A 48 -2.43 -15.45 -11.41
CA LYS A 48 -2.00 -14.07 -11.20
C LYS A 48 -3.19 -13.13 -11.47
N PRO A 49 -3.59 -12.28 -10.51
CA PRO A 49 -4.64 -11.29 -10.74
C PRO A 49 -4.28 -10.38 -11.91
N PRO A 50 -5.24 -9.97 -12.76
CA PRO A 50 -4.98 -9.01 -13.81
C PRO A 50 -4.51 -7.69 -13.17
N VAL A 51 -3.33 -7.26 -13.60
CA VAL A 51 -2.72 -5.97 -13.22
C VAL A 51 -2.38 -5.23 -14.50
N ALA A 52 -2.45 -3.90 -14.46
CA ALA A 52 -2.00 -3.08 -15.57
C ALA A 52 -0.52 -3.38 -15.85
N THR A 53 -0.16 -3.43 -17.13
CA THR A 53 1.24 -3.53 -17.54
C THR A 53 1.97 -2.28 -17.04
N ALA A 54 3.15 -2.48 -16.44
CA ALA A 54 3.99 -1.36 -16.04
C ALA A 54 4.34 -0.53 -17.28
N ALA A 55 4.08 0.78 -17.22
CA ALA A 55 4.40 1.72 -18.28
C ALA A 55 5.47 2.68 -17.76
N GLY A 56 6.67 2.61 -18.33
CA GLY A 56 7.82 3.40 -17.90
C GLY A 56 8.44 2.90 -16.59
N ASP A 57 9.33 3.74 -16.04
CA ASP A 57 10.06 3.42 -14.81
C ASP A 57 9.20 3.60 -13.57
N LEU A 58 9.55 2.86 -12.52
CA LEU A 58 8.93 3.02 -11.21
C LEU A 58 9.36 4.36 -10.59
N ILE A 59 8.49 5.35 -10.66
CA ILE A 59 8.71 6.66 -10.02
C ILE A 59 8.42 6.51 -8.53
N TYR A 60 9.48 6.61 -7.73
CA TYR A 60 9.35 6.72 -6.28
C TYR A 60 8.90 8.14 -5.92
N PRO A 61 7.99 8.31 -4.94
CA PRO A 61 7.55 9.62 -4.49
C PRO A 61 8.69 10.35 -3.77
N ASP A 62 8.63 11.68 -3.76
CA ASP A 62 9.71 12.53 -3.22
C ASP A 62 10.07 12.22 -1.77
N TRP A 63 9.10 11.81 -0.95
CA TRP A 63 9.34 11.45 0.45
C TRP A 63 10.16 10.16 0.62
N MET A 64 10.33 9.35 -0.43
CA MET A 64 11.24 8.18 -0.46
C MET A 64 12.65 8.51 -0.95
N VAL A 65 12.91 9.78 -1.33
CA VAL A 65 14.23 10.26 -1.75
C VAL A 65 15.12 10.40 -0.53
N ALA A 66 15.94 9.38 -0.29
CA ALA A 66 16.98 9.38 0.74
C ALA A 66 18.05 8.34 0.36
N THR A 67 19.17 8.38 1.08
CA THR A 67 20.13 7.28 1.10
C THR A 67 19.67 6.24 2.11
N TRP A 68 19.48 5.00 1.65
CA TRP A 68 18.99 3.91 2.49
C TRP A 68 20.07 2.87 2.70
N GLN A 69 20.34 2.52 3.94
CA GLN A 69 21.12 1.34 4.29
C GLN A 69 20.17 0.20 4.68
N MET A 70 20.27 -0.92 3.98
CA MET A 70 19.45 -2.11 4.22
C MET A 70 20.35 -3.31 4.47
N THR A 71 20.06 -4.07 5.52
CA THR A 71 20.67 -5.37 5.78
C THR A 71 19.58 -6.42 5.66
N THR A 72 19.80 -7.42 4.81
CA THR A 72 18.87 -8.53 4.60
C THR A 72 19.62 -9.85 4.72
N THR A 73 18.92 -10.87 5.22
CA THR A 73 19.47 -12.22 5.35
C THR A 73 18.53 -13.17 4.64
N LEU A 74 19.05 -13.89 3.65
CA LEU A 74 18.33 -15.01 3.07
C LEU A 74 18.36 -16.15 4.09
N VAL A 75 17.19 -16.54 4.60
CA VAL A 75 17.09 -17.58 5.65
C VAL A 75 16.76 -18.95 5.05
N ASP A 76 16.00 -18.98 3.97
CA ASP A 76 15.59 -20.21 3.30
C ASP A 76 15.43 -20.00 1.79
N MET A 77 15.60 -21.08 1.04
CA MET A 77 15.40 -21.13 -0.41
C MET A 77 14.48 -22.30 -0.75
N ALA A 78 13.19 -22.00 -0.94
CA ALA A 78 12.18 -22.97 -1.31
C ALA A 78 11.55 -22.60 -2.66
N ALA A 79 11.29 -23.62 -3.49
CA ALA A 79 10.51 -23.52 -4.73
C ALA A 79 9.28 -24.43 -4.63
N PRO A 80 8.23 -24.07 -3.88
CA PRO A 80 7.16 -24.99 -3.49
C PRO A 80 6.35 -25.55 -4.66
N LEU A 81 6.23 -24.76 -5.75
CA LEU A 81 5.43 -25.11 -6.92
C LEU A 81 6.22 -25.85 -8.00
N ALA A 82 7.55 -25.90 -7.91
CA ALA A 82 8.42 -26.54 -8.90
C ALA A 82 9.77 -26.95 -8.28
N PRO A 83 9.79 -27.87 -7.30
CA PRO A 83 11.00 -28.19 -6.52
C PRO A 83 12.11 -28.85 -7.35
N THR A 84 11.79 -29.44 -8.50
CA THR A 84 12.75 -30.10 -9.39
C THR A 84 13.37 -29.16 -10.43
N VAL A 85 12.83 -27.96 -10.62
CA VAL A 85 13.31 -26.99 -11.61
C VAL A 85 14.29 -26.03 -10.93
N VAL A 86 15.57 -26.19 -11.23
CA VAL A 86 16.62 -25.29 -10.73
C VAL A 86 17.03 -24.33 -11.83
N THR A 87 16.86 -23.03 -11.59
CA THR A 87 17.35 -21.99 -12.50
C THR A 87 18.74 -21.51 -12.04
N PRO A 88 19.58 -20.99 -12.95
CA PRO A 88 20.87 -20.40 -12.56
C PRO A 88 20.74 -19.31 -11.49
N GLY A 89 19.68 -18.48 -11.57
CA GLY A 89 19.39 -17.46 -10.58
C GLY A 89 18.98 -18.03 -9.21
N PHE A 90 18.23 -19.15 -9.20
CA PHE A 90 17.93 -19.85 -7.95
C PHE A 90 19.20 -20.44 -7.33
N ASP A 91 19.97 -21.23 -8.07
CA ASP A 91 21.15 -21.91 -7.54
C ASP A 91 22.26 -20.93 -7.09
N GLY A 92 22.43 -19.83 -7.82
CA GLY A 92 23.38 -18.77 -7.49
C GLY A 92 23.10 -18.08 -6.15
N ASN A 93 21.87 -18.14 -5.62
CA ASN A 93 21.54 -17.53 -4.34
C ASN A 93 22.04 -18.34 -3.13
N ARG A 94 22.46 -19.61 -3.31
CA ARG A 94 22.94 -20.47 -2.22
C ARG A 94 24.11 -19.85 -1.44
N GLN A 95 24.95 -19.07 -2.10
CA GLN A 95 26.09 -18.40 -1.47
C GLN A 95 25.68 -17.38 -0.40
N PHE A 96 24.43 -16.89 -0.43
CA PHE A 96 23.90 -15.90 0.51
C PHE A 96 23.14 -16.54 1.68
N LEU A 97 22.96 -17.86 1.71
CA LEU A 97 22.39 -18.56 2.88
C LEU A 97 23.48 -18.79 3.95
N PRO A 98 23.22 -18.53 5.24
CA PRO A 98 22.35 -17.51 5.83
C PRO A 98 23.17 -16.27 6.21
N GLN A 99 23.78 -15.64 5.22
CA GLN A 99 24.71 -14.54 5.40
C GLN A 99 23.98 -13.18 5.32
N PRO A 100 24.25 -12.24 6.25
CA PRO A 100 23.70 -10.90 6.15
C PRO A 100 24.37 -10.13 5.00
N VAL A 101 23.57 -9.59 4.10
CA VAL A 101 24.02 -8.73 2.99
C VAL A 101 23.58 -7.31 3.30
N THR A 102 24.55 -6.40 3.41
CA THR A 102 24.30 -4.97 3.62
C THR A 102 24.49 -4.22 2.31
N THR A 103 23.48 -3.47 1.89
CA THR A 103 23.51 -2.63 0.67
C THR A 103 23.19 -1.19 1.02
N LEU A 104 23.91 -0.27 0.38
CA LEU A 104 23.59 1.14 0.37
C LEU A 104 22.89 1.45 -0.96
N LYS A 105 21.64 1.93 -0.90
CA LYS A 105 20.97 2.52 -2.05
C LYS A 105 21.21 4.02 -1.99
N PRO A 106 22.08 4.59 -2.86
CA PRO A 106 22.29 6.03 -2.90
C PRO A 106 21.02 6.74 -3.38
N GLU A 107 20.93 8.03 -3.08
CA GLU A 107 19.95 8.91 -3.69
C GLU A 107 20.08 8.84 -5.23
N LEU A 108 18.97 8.55 -5.92
CA LEU A 108 18.96 8.65 -7.37
C LEU A 108 18.86 10.14 -7.69
N GLY A 109 19.90 10.73 -8.28
CA GLY A 109 19.85 12.09 -8.80
C GLY A 109 18.68 12.22 -9.77
N ARG A 110 17.94 13.33 -9.66
CA ARG A 110 16.82 13.65 -10.56
C ARG A 110 17.26 13.69 -12.02
#